data_AF-A0A2Z6ANH9-F1
#
_entry.id   AF-A0A2Z6ANH9-F1
#
_cell.length_a   1.000
_cell.length_b   1.000
_cell.length_c   1.000
_cell.angle_alpha   90.00
_cell.angle_beta   90.00
_cell.angle_gamma   90.00
#
_symmetry.space_group_name_H-M   'P 1'
#
loop_
_entity.id
_entity.type
_entity.pdbx_description
1 polymer ?
#
loop_
_entity_poly.entity_id
_entity_poly.type
_entity_poly.pdbx_seq_one_letter_code
_entity_poly.pdbx_strand_id
1 'polypeptide(L)'
;MAQVRNNVEQQGVLPLDCPLRGEIRGERSIMDFPFFALEKKTLLDEIEHSVGSTSIKIRAGGGGIATMYDKEILLYGASLICERMRRGEEVTQEIVFTAHDFFRATGTRNPGKRNYDRFNEALSRLQGTQIQTNLKTGGQIHRGWFSWVENAQAVYDDGSTTGIERLRAVKLRLCDFLFRAIQRDQQIYSYHHDYFRLGLIERRIYEIARSHCDEGPYAVPLDELYAAVGTRTAIRKFKAQLMEMEEQNALPQYTVTVRENTEGTSKRAKASETIVTLAERPRELVTILPSVYEAIAA
;
A
#
# COMPACT_ATOMS: atom_id res chain seq x y z
N MET A 1 -26.56 0.58 51.64
CA MET A 1 -26.58 -0.47 50.59
C MET A 1 -25.53 -0.11 49.58
N ALA A 2 -24.47 -0.94 49.52
CA ALA A 2 -23.21 -0.62 48.87
C ALA A 2 -23.29 -0.79 47.34
N GLN A 3 -22.72 0.18 46.62
CA GLN A 3 -22.42 0.11 45.19
C GLN A 3 -21.55 -1.12 44.90
N VAL A 4 -22.07 -1.99 44.05
CA VAL A 4 -21.32 -3.09 43.43
C VAL A 4 -20.30 -2.46 42.47
N ARG A 5 -19.07 -2.30 42.95
CA ARG A 5 -17.90 -2.08 42.10
C ARG A 5 -17.67 -3.36 41.32
N ASN A 6 -17.92 -3.34 40.01
CA ASN A 6 -17.50 -4.40 39.11
C ASN A 6 -15.97 -4.32 38.95
N ASN A 7 -15.27 -5.04 39.82
CA ASN A 7 -13.88 -5.41 39.65
C ASN A 7 -13.83 -6.57 38.64
N VAL A 8 -13.48 -6.26 37.39
CA VAL A 8 -13.03 -7.26 36.41
C VAL A 8 -11.63 -6.87 35.95
N GLU A 9 -10.69 -6.88 36.90
CA GLU A 9 -9.28 -7.13 36.59
C GLU A 9 -9.10 -8.66 36.55
N GLN A 10 -9.43 -9.25 35.39
CA GLN A 10 -8.99 -10.59 35.04
C GLN A 10 -7.96 -10.45 33.92
N GLN A 11 -6.69 -10.70 34.27
CA GLN A 11 -5.52 -10.95 33.41
C GLN A 11 -5.77 -10.70 31.91
N GLY A 12 -5.61 -9.42 31.52
CA GLY A 12 -6.21 -8.83 30.32
C GLY A 12 -5.69 -9.40 29.00
N VAL A 13 -6.55 -10.11 28.28
CA VAL A 13 -6.42 -10.32 26.84
C VAL A 13 -6.75 -9.00 26.14
N LEU A 14 -5.74 -8.34 25.57
CA LEU A 14 -5.97 -7.20 24.68
C LEU A 14 -6.86 -7.67 23.52
N PRO A 15 -8.02 -7.04 23.27
CA PRO A 15 -8.85 -7.42 22.13
C PRO A 15 -8.06 -7.14 20.84
N LEU A 16 -7.82 -8.18 20.05
CA LEU A 16 -7.12 -8.11 18.78
C LEU A 16 -8.13 -7.95 17.64
N ASP A 17 -7.81 -7.12 16.66
CA ASP A 17 -8.57 -6.93 15.42
C ASP A 17 -8.25 -8.00 14.36
N CYS A 18 -7.24 -8.83 14.59
CA CYS A 18 -6.71 -9.82 13.66
C CYS A 18 -7.10 -11.27 14.05
N PRO A 19 -6.91 -12.27 13.17
CA PRO A 19 -6.34 -12.20 11.82
C PRO A 19 -7.30 -11.56 10.81
N LEU A 20 -6.74 -10.87 9.81
CA LEU A 20 -7.50 -10.44 8.64
C LEU A 20 -8.03 -11.67 7.89
N ARG A 21 -9.34 -11.72 7.60
CA ARG A 21 -9.97 -12.86 6.91
C ARG A 21 -10.13 -12.63 5.41
N GLY A 22 -10.25 -11.36 4.99
CA GLY A 22 -10.34 -10.96 3.59
C GLY A 22 -9.01 -10.65 2.91
N GLU A 23 -9.11 -10.11 1.70
CA GLU A 23 -7.99 -9.58 0.94
C GLU A 23 -7.44 -8.29 1.57
N ILE A 24 -6.15 -8.03 1.32
CA ILE A 24 -5.57 -6.72 1.62
C ILE A 24 -6.17 -5.68 0.68
N ARG A 25 -6.56 -4.56 1.27
CA ARG A 25 -7.20 -3.44 0.62
C ARG A 25 -6.46 -2.14 0.92
N GLY A 26 -6.48 -1.23 -0.05
CA GLY A 26 -5.98 0.13 0.12
C GLY A 26 -6.93 1.14 -0.47
N GLU A 27 -6.79 2.36 0.02
CA GLU A 27 -7.54 3.51 -0.47
C GLU A 27 -6.84 4.11 -1.69
N ARG A 28 -7.64 4.48 -2.69
CA ARG A 28 -7.22 4.91 -4.02
C ARG A 28 -6.26 6.10 -4.01
N SER A 29 -6.50 7.12 -3.19
CA SER A 29 -5.62 8.30 -3.18
C SER A 29 -4.18 7.95 -2.80
N ILE A 30 -3.98 6.94 -1.94
CA ILE A 30 -2.65 6.44 -1.58
C ILE A 30 -2.03 5.63 -2.74
N MET A 31 -2.83 5.02 -3.61
CA MET A 31 -2.38 4.37 -4.85
C MET A 31 -2.07 5.37 -5.97
N ASP A 32 -2.80 6.46 -6.06
CA ASP A 32 -2.69 7.41 -7.17
C ASP A 32 -1.44 8.28 -7.05
N PHE A 33 -1.04 8.64 -5.83
CA PHE A 33 -0.02 9.67 -5.63
C PHE A 33 1.26 9.18 -4.91
N PRO A 34 2.43 9.78 -5.22
CA PRO A 34 3.72 9.33 -4.69
C PRO A 34 3.96 9.82 -3.25
N PHE A 35 3.35 9.12 -2.28
CA PHE A 35 3.49 9.45 -0.85
C PHE A 35 4.66 8.76 -0.14
N PHE A 36 5.35 7.85 -0.81
CA PHE A 36 6.37 6.99 -0.20
C PHE A 36 7.65 7.00 -1.01
N ALA A 37 8.78 6.92 -0.30
CA ALA A 37 10.09 6.80 -0.92
C ALA A 37 10.20 5.50 -1.73
N LEU A 38 10.87 5.59 -2.88
CA LEU A 38 11.15 4.48 -3.81
C LEU A 38 12.62 4.03 -3.72
N GLU A 39 13.29 4.42 -2.64
CA GLU A 39 14.69 4.12 -2.33
C GLU A 39 14.80 3.03 -1.25
N LYS A 40 15.79 2.14 -1.41
CA LYS A 40 16.15 1.17 -0.35
C LYS A 40 16.99 1.79 0.77
N LYS A 41 17.61 2.94 0.50
CA LYS A 41 18.46 3.66 1.46
C LYS A 41 17.60 4.68 2.20
N THR A 42 17.99 4.97 3.44
CA THR A 42 17.38 6.05 4.23
C THR A 42 17.43 7.36 3.45
N LEU A 43 16.28 7.97 3.25
CA LEU A 43 16.12 9.25 2.59
C LEU A 43 15.73 10.30 3.63
N LEU A 44 16.58 11.32 3.78
CA LEU A 44 16.38 12.42 4.72
C LEU A 44 15.95 13.72 4.03
N ASP A 45 16.27 13.87 2.74
CA ASP A 45 15.92 15.04 1.95
C ASP A 45 14.40 15.17 1.82
N GLU A 46 13.89 16.39 1.93
CA GLU A 46 12.49 16.69 1.63
C GLU A 46 12.17 16.33 0.18
N ILE A 47 11.01 15.71 -0.02
CA ILE A 47 10.48 15.37 -1.33
C ILE A 47 9.31 16.31 -1.64
N GLU A 48 9.32 16.90 -2.83
CA GLU A 48 8.19 17.64 -3.36
C GLU A 48 7.73 17.03 -4.68
N HIS A 49 6.43 16.74 -4.77
CA HIS A 49 5.79 16.24 -5.97
C HIS A 49 4.64 17.17 -6.36
N SER A 50 4.50 17.38 -7.67
CA SER A 50 3.35 18.06 -8.27
C SER A 50 2.84 17.19 -9.41
N VAL A 51 1.60 16.71 -9.28
CA VAL A 51 0.93 15.88 -10.29
C VAL A 51 -0.39 16.56 -10.62
N GLY A 52 -0.47 17.19 -11.80
CA GLY A 52 -1.60 18.06 -12.15
C GLY A 52 -1.76 19.20 -11.15
N SER A 53 -2.93 19.33 -10.54
CA SER A 53 -3.22 20.32 -9.49
C SER A 53 -2.86 19.85 -8.07
N THR A 54 -2.41 18.60 -7.91
CA THR A 54 -2.10 18.02 -6.60
C THR A 54 -0.66 18.33 -6.22
N SER A 55 -0.46 18.87 -5.02
CA SER A 55 0.86 19.09 -4.42
C SER A 55 1.03 18.18 -3.21
N ILE A 56 2.20 17.55 -3.10
CA ILE A 56 2.59 16.70 -1.98
C ILE A 56 4.00 17.08 -1.57
N LYS A 57 4.18 17.34 -0.28
CA LYS A 57 5.48 17.55 0.35
C LYS A 57 5.67 16.52 1.44
N ILE A 58 6.88 15.96 1.53
CA ILE A 58 7.20 14.88 2.47
C ILE A 58 8.52 15.20 3.15
N ARG A 59 8.52 15.22 4.47
CA ARG A 59 9.72 15.44 5.29
C ARG A 59 10.04 14.19 6.09
N ALA A 60 11.34 13.93 6.19
CA ALA A 60 11.86 12.83 7.00
C ALA A 60 11.70 13.11 8.50
N GLY A 61 11.41 12.05 9.26
CA GLY A 61 11.75 12.00 10.68
C GLY A 61 13.19 11.51 10.90
N GLY A 62 13.57 11.24 12.15
CA GLY A 62 14.91 10.74 12.48
C GLY A 62 15.31 9.43 11.79
N GLY A 63 14.33 8.58 11.44
CA GLY A 63 14.54 7.32 10.72
C GLY A 63 14.49 7.41 9.19
N GLY A 64 14.31 8.61 8.62
CA GLY A 64 14.06 8.81 7.19
C GLY A 64 12.58 8.82 6.80
N ILE A 65 12.33 9.07 5.51
CA ILE A 65 11.00 9.00 4.89
C ILE A 65 10.53 7.55 4.79
N ALA A 66 9.25 7.32 5.08
CA ALA A 66 8.59 6.03 4.91
C ALA A 66 8.65 5.56 3.45
N THR A 67 9.07 4.32 3.25
CA THR A 67 9.26 3.69 1.95
C THR A 67 7.99 2.98 1.48
N MET A 68 7.93 2.62 0.20
CA MET A 68 6.82 1.85 -0.35
C MET A 68 6.63 0.48 0.35
N TYR A 69 7.68 -0.09 0.97
CA TYR A 69 7.52 -1.28 1.80
C TYR A 69 6.82 -0.99 3.12
N ASP A 70 7.06 0.18 3.73
CA ASP A 70 6.43 0.55 5.00
C ASP A 70 4.91 0.73 4.83
N LYS A 71 4.47 1.15 3.63
CA LYS A 71 3.05 1.26 3.25
C LYS A 71 2.26 -0.03 3.50
N GLU A 72 2.88 -1.21 3.45
CA GLU A 72 2.20 -2.48 3.72
C GLU A 72 1.50 -2.50 5.09
N ILE A 73 2.07 -1.84 6.10
CA ILE A 73 1.47 -1.74 7.43
C ILE A 73 0.17 -0.92 7.38
N LEU A 74 0.15 0.15 6.58
CA LEU A 74 -1.05 0.98 6.38
C LEU A 74 -2.12 0.22 5.61
N LEU A 75 -1.73 -0.54 4.57
CA LEU A 75 -2.65 -1.39 3.83
C LEU A 75 -3.29 -2.45 4.74
N TYR A 76 -2.48 -3.12 5.56
CA TYR A 76 -2.99 -4.11 6.52
C TYR A 76 -3.95 -3.46 7.52
N GLY A 77 -3.59 -2.33 8.10
CA GLY A 77 -4.43 -1.61 9.05
C GLY A 77 -5.75 -1.12 8.46
N ALA A 78 -5.71 -0.53 7.26
CA ALA A 78 -6.90 -0.14 6.51
C ALA A 78 -7.81 -1.33 6.20
N SER A 79 -7.21 -2.49 5.90
CA SER A 79 -7.95 -3.73 5.63
C SER A 79 -8.73 -4.23 6.85
N LEU A 80 -8.14 -4.15 8.05
CA LEU A 80 -8.81 -4.50 9.31
C LEU A 80 -10.02 -3.59 9.56
N ILE A 81 -9.85 -2.27 9.39
CA ILE A 81 -10.94 -1.29 9.52
C ILE A 81 -12.05 -1.60 8.49
N CYS A 82 -11.70 -1.83 7.23
CA CYS A 82 -12.67 -2.19 6.19
C CYS A 82 -13.42 -3.49 6.50
N GLU A 83 -12.76 -4.49 7.08
CA GLU A 83 -13.40 -5.75 7.47
C GLU A 83 -14.40 -5.55 8.62
N ARG A 84 -14.05 -4.74 9.62
CA ARG A 84 -14.95 -4.38 10.72
C ARG A 84 -16.15 -3.55 10.23
N MET A 85 -15.93 -2.58 9.35
CA MET A 85 -17.00 -1.82 8.70
C MET A 85 -17.97 -2.73 7.93
N ARG A 86 -17.46 -3.72 7.18
CA ARG A 86 -18.30 -4.70 6.46
C ARG A 86 -19.15 -5.57 7.39
N ARG A 87 -18.74 -5.74 8.65
CA ARG A 87 -19.52 -6.44 9.69
C ARG A 87 -20.54 -5.53 10.39
N GLY A 88 -20.60 -4.24 10.04
CA GLY A 88 -21.47 -3.26 10.70
C GLY A 88 -20.98 -2.85 12.09
N GLU A 89 -19.71 -3.08 12.40
CA GLU A 89 -19.11 -2.68 13.67
C GLU A 89 -18.77 -1.19 13.67
N GLU A 90 -18.82 -0.56 14.83
CA GLU A 90 -18.22 0.76 15.03
C GLU A 90 -16.69 0.66 14.89
N VAL A 91 -16.12 1.55 14.09
CA VAL A 91 -14.68 1.60 13.82
C VAL A 91 -14.06 2.88 14.33
N THR A 92 -12.81 2.77 14.78
CA THR A 92 -11.99 3.90 15.21
C THR A 92 -10.68 3.92 14.44
N GLN A 93 -9.88 4.96 14.64
CA GLN A 93 -8.53 5.07 14.09
C GLN A 93 -7.53 4.09 14.72
N GLU A 94 -7.88 3.53 15.89
CA GLU A 94 -7.01 2.63 16.62
C GLU A 94 -7.27 1.18 16.21
N ILE A 95 -6.20 0.48 15.85
CA ILE A 95 -6.19 -0.94 15.54
C ILE A 95 -5.14 -1.64 16.40
N VAL A 96 -5.42 -2.87 16.80
CA VAL A 96 -4.55 -3.72 17.60
C VAL A 96 -4.41 -5.07 16.90
N PHE A 97 -3.19 -5.43 16.49
CA PHE A 97 -2.94 -6.68 15.77
C PHE A 97 -1.62 -7.32 16.17
N THR A 98 -1.43 -8.59 15.83
CA THR A 98 -0.13 -9.26 16.02
C THR A 98 0.77 -9.04 14.80
N ALA A 99 2.06 -8.81 15.01
CA ALA A 99 3.03 -8.73 13.91
C ALA A 99 3.07 -10.04 13.11
N HIS A 100 2.85 -11.18 13.76
CA HIS A 100 2.74 -12.48 13.11
C HIS A 100 1.63 -12.53 12.05
N ASP A 101 0.42 -12.05 12.38
CA ASP A 101 -0.70 -12.06 11.43
C ASP A 101 -0.49 -11.06 10.28
N PHE A 102 0.14 -9.91 10.58
CA PHE A 102 0.61 -8.99 9.54
C PHE A 102 1.55 -9.70 8.55
N PHE A 103 2.60 -10.35 9.06
CA PHE A 103 3.57 -11.06 8.21
C PHE A 103 2.92 -12.16 7.37
N ARG A 104 1.99 -12.92 7.95
CA ARG A 104 1.24 -13.94 7.19
C ARG A 104 0.41 -13.32 6.08
N ALA A 105 -0.28 -12.21 6.35
CA ALA A 105 -1.12 -11.52 5.38
C ALA A 105 -0.32 -10.89 4.23
N THR A 106 0.91 -10.44 4.50
CA THR A 106 1.83 -9.88 3.48
C THR A 106 2.78 -10.92 2.88
N GLY A 107 2.54 -12.22 3.11
CA GLY A 107 3.24 -13.31 2.44
C GLY A 107 4.56 -13.77 3.09
N THR A 108 4.92 -13.24 4.26
CA THR A 108 6.06 -13.69 5.06
C THR A 108 5.65 -14.84 5.99
N ARG A 109 5.88 -16.09 5.56
CA ARG A 109 5.46 -17.29 6.31
C ARG A 109 6.20 -17.52 7.63
N ASN A 110 7.52 -17.30 7.65
CA ASN A 110 8.38 -17.59 8.81
C ASN A 110 9.22 -16.34 9.18
N PRO A 111 8.62 -15.34 9.86
CA PRO A 111 9.34 -14.12 10.20
C PRO A 111 10.40 -14.37 11.28
N GLY A 112 11.68 -14.20 10.93
CA GLY A 112 12.79 -14.15 11.89
C GLY A 112 13.09 -12.74 12.41
N LYS A 113 14.09 -12.63 13.31
CA LYS A 113 14.51 -11.37 13.98
C LYS A 113 14.59 -10.15 13.05
N ARG A 114 15.27 -10.30 11.91
CA ARG A 114 15.45 -9.21 10.92
C ARG A 114 14.12 -8.64 10.39
N ASN A 115 13.07 -9.45 10.28
CA ASN A 115 11.76 -8.98 9.85
C ASN A 115 11.10 -8.13 10.93
N TYR A 116 11.20 -8.54 12.19
CA TYR A 116 10.72 -7.74 13.32
C TYR A 116 11.49 -6.43 13.48
N ASP A 117 12.82 -6.45 13.33
CA ASP A 117 13.65 -5.24 13.36
C ASP A 117 13.19 -4.24 12.28
N ARG A 118 13.02 -4.72 11.03
CA ARG A 118 12.52 -3.91 9.92
C ARG A 118 11.09 -3.40 10.13
N PHE A 119 10.23 -4.22 10.72
CA PHE A 119 8.87 -3.84 11.03
C PHE A 119 8.83 -2.70 12.07
N ASN A 120 9.67 -2.77 13.11
CA ASN A 120 9.80 -1.69 14.09
C ASN A 120 10.39 -0.41 13.48
N GLU A 121 11.40 -0.54 12.62
CA GLU A 121 11.93 0.60 11.86
C GLU A 121 10.86 1.23 10.94
N ALA A 122 10.03 0.40 10.30
CA ALA A 122 8.92 0.85 9.46
C ALA A 122 7.87 1.63 10.27
N LEU A 123 7.48 1.14 11.46
CA LEU A 123 6.59 1.87 12.36
C LEU A 123 7.18 3.24 12.76
N SER A 124 8.47 3.28 13.08
CA SER A 124 9.17 4.53 13.41
C SER A 124 9.19 5.51 12.24
N ARG A 125 9.46 5.04 11.01
CA ARG A 125 9.40 5.88 9.80
C ARG A 125 7.99 6.38 9.50
N LEU A 126 6.96 5.52 9.63
CA LEU A 126 5.56 5.90 9.41
C LEU A 126 5.07 6.96 10.42
N GLN A 127 5.56 6.90 11.66
CA GLN A 127 5.26 7.90 12.68
C GLN A 127 6.07 9.19 12.48
N GLY A 128 7.33 9.08 12.06
CA GLY A 128 8.23 10.21 11.90
C GLY A 128 8.05 11.00 10.61
N THR A 129 7.61 10.37 9.52
CA THR A 129 7.42 11.02 8.22
C THR A 129 6.27 12.02 8.29
N GLN A 130 6.54 13.28 7.94
CA GLN A 130 5.54 14.33 7.89
C GLN A 130 5.11 14.57 6.44
N ILE A 131 3.80 14.69 6.21
CA ILE A 131 3.20 14.87 4.89
C ILE A 131 2.31 16.09 4.90
N GLN A 132 2.42 16.90 3.84
CA GLN A 132 1.52 17.99 3.54
C GLN A 132 0.99 17.81 2.12
N THR A 133 -0.33 17.90 1.94
CA THR A 133 -0.96 17.81 0.62
C THR A 133 -2.24 18.63 0.55
N ASN A 134 -2.66 18.99 -0.66
CA ASN A 134 -3.95 19.64 -0.94
C ASN A 134 -5.05 18.64 -1.37
N LEU A 135 -4.79 17.32 -1.32
CA LEU A 135 -5.81 16.32 -1.57
C LEU A 135 -6.98 16.42 -0.59
N LYS A 136 -8.17 16.12 -1.11
CA LYS A 136 -9.42 16.08 -0.34
C LYS A 136 -9.72 14.63 0.04
N THR A 137 -10.05 14.39 1.30
CA THR A 137 -10.60 13.11 1.77
C THR A 137 -11.86 13.35 2.56
N GLY A 138 -12.92 12.57 2.30
CA GLY A 138 -14.21 12.71 2.96
C GLY A 138 -14.83 14.10 2.85
N GLY A 139 -14.60 14.79 1.73
CA GLY A 139 -15.04 16.16 1.46
C GLY A 139 -14.23 17.27 2.14
N GLN A 140 -13.14 16.95 2.82
CA GLN A 140 -12.33 17.91 3.59
C GLN A 140 -10.91 18.00 3.05
N ILE A 141 -10.33 19.21 3.07
CA ILE A 141 -8.90 19.41 2.85
C ILE A 141 -8.22 19.41 4.21
N HIS A 142 -7.19 18.58 4.39
CA HIS A 142 -6.33 18.67 5.56
C HIS A 142 -5.31 19.79 5.35
N ARG A 143 -5.28 20.78 6.24
CA ARG A 143 -4.28 21.87 6.22
C ARG A 143 -3.24 21.61 7.29
N GLY A 144 -1.98 21.48 6.88
CA GLY A 144 -0.86 21.28 7.79
C GLY A 144 -0.03 20.06 7.43
N TRP A 145 0.77 19.63 8.40
CA TRP A 145 1.58 18.43 8.33
C TRP A 145 0.92 17.34 9.17
N PHE A 146 0.93 16.11 8.67
CA PHE A 146 0.49 14.93 9.41
C PHE A 146 1.45 13.75 9.18
N SER A 147 1.48 12.82 10.12
CA SER A 147 2.09 11.50 9.92
C SER A 147 1.03 10.51 9.48
N TRP A 148 1.38 9.46 8.72
CA TRP A 148 0.42 8.39 8.43
C TRP A 148 -0.08 7.68 9.70
N VAL A 149 0.84 7.54 10.66
CA VAL A 149 0.60 6.92 11.96
C VAL A 149 0.83 7.97 13.04
N GLU A 150 -0.20 8.33 13.77
CA GLU A 150 -0.09 9.26 14.90
C GLU A 150 0.61 8.59 16.09
N ASN A 151 0.30 7.31 16.31
CA ASN A 151 0.86 6.52 17.40
C ASN A 151 1.10 5.08 16.96
N ALA A 152 2.29 4.55 17.24
CA ALA A 152 2.61 3.13 17.13
C ALA A 152 3.19 2.65 18.45
N GLN A 153 2.59 1.62 19.04
CA GLN A 153 3.00 1.02 20.30
C GLN A 153 3.16 -0.48 20.14
N ALA A 154 4.37 -0.96 20.33
CA ALA A 154 4.66 -2.38 20.50
C ALA A 154 4.35 -2.77 21.96
N VAL A 155 3.39 -3.66 22.16
CA VAL A 155 2.98 -4.15 23.47
C VAL A 155 3.70 -5.47 23.74
N TYR A 156 4.52 -5.50 24.77
CA TYR A 156 5.28 -6.69 25.18
C TYR A 156 4.64 -7.36 26.40
N ASP A 157 4.76 -8.68 26.46
CA ASP A 157 4.68 -9.42 27.72
C ASP A 157 5.92 -9.05 28.56
N ASP A 158 5.74 -8.81 29.86
CA ASP A 158 6.80 -8.39 30.78
C ASP A 158 7.81 -9.51 31.08
N GLY A 159 7.59 -10.71 30.52
CA GLY A 159 8.47 -11.84 30.67
C GLY A 159 8.44 -12.42 32.08
N SER A 160 7.52 -11.99 32.94
CA SER A 160 7.40 -12.45 34.34
C SER A 160 7.34 -13.97 34.48
N THR A 161 6.83 -14.67 33.46
CA THR A 161 6.72 -16.13 33.43
C THR A 161 7.90 -16.83 32.73
N THR A 162 8.52 -16.22 31.72
CA THR A 162 9.51 -16.89 30.85
C THR A 162 10.92 -16.28 30.89
N GLY A 163 11.10 -15.16 31.61
CA GLY A 163 12.32 -14.35 31.63
C GLY A 163 12.62 -13.61 30.34
N ILE A 164 11.74 -13.65 29.35
CA ILE A 164 11.95 -13.09 28.01
C ILE A 164 10.74 -12.23 27.63
N GLU A 165 10.97 -10.94 27.36
CA GLU A 165 9.95 -10.06 26.80
C GLU A 165 9.56 -10.53 25.39
N ARG A 166 8.25 -10.68 25.14
CA ARG A 166 7.72 -11.13 23.85
C ARG A 166 6.75 -10.11 23.31
N LEU A 167 6.92 -9.70 22.05
CA LEU A 167 5.97 -8.84 21.37
C LEU A 167 4.61 -9.55 21.30
N ARG A 168 3.63 -9.01 22.02
CA ARG A 168 2.28 -9.54 22.13
C ARG A 168 1.37 -8.94 21.07
N ALA A 169 1.43 -7.63 20.88
CA ALA A 169 0.58 -6.90 19.96
C ALA A 169 1.24 -5.61 19.50
N VAL A 170 0.70 -5.04 18.43
CA VAL A 170 1.01 -3.73 17.90
C VAL A 170 -0.28 -2.94 17.95
N LYS A 171 -0.29 -1.84 18.70
CA LYS A 171 -1.36 -0.85 18.69
C LYS A 171 -0.95 0.28 17.76
N LEU A 172 -1.79 0.58 16.77
CA LEU A 172 -1.52 1.59 15.76
C LEU A 172 -2.71 2.54 15.66
N ARG A 173 -2.46 3.84 15.65
CA ARG A 173 -3.46 4.89 15.42
C ARG A 173 -3.21 5.56 14.07
N LEU A 174 -4.11 5.35 13.12
CA LEU A 174 -4.04 5.99 11.80
C LEU A 174 -4.43 7.47 11.89
N CYS A 175 -3.84 8.29 11.03
CA CYS A 175 -4.20 9.70 10.96
C CYS A 175 -5.60 9.93 10.43
N ASP A 176 -6.14 11.10 10.76
CA ASP A 176 -7.46 11.53 10.30
C ASP A 176 -7.60 11.52 8.77
N PHE A 177 -6.53 11.87 8.04
CA PHE A 177 -6.56 11.92 6.58
C PHE A 177 -6.92 10.57 5.98
N LEU A 178 -6.21 9.50 6.38
CA LEU A 178 -6.43 8.15 5.90
C LEU A 178 -7.73 7.55 6.45
N PHE A 179 -8.00 7.73 7.74
CA PHE A 179 -9.22 7.20 8.34
C PHE A 179 -10.49 7.78 7.71
N ARG A 180 -10.53 9.10 7.45
CA ARG A 180 -11.63 9.72 6.71
C ARG A 180 -11.78 9.15 5.30
N ALA A 181 -10.66 8.94 4.60
CA ALA A 181 -10.68 8.39 3.25
C ALA A 181 -11.29 6.97 3.24
N ILE A 182 -10.87 6.11 4.16
CA ILE A 182 -11.42 4.76 4.34
C ILE A 182 -12.92 4.81 4.62
N GLN A 183 -13.34 5.69 5.53
CA GLN A 183 -14.73 5.74 5.99
C GLN A 183 -15.68 6.33 4.95
N ARG A 184 -15.25 7.34 4.19
CA ARG A 184 -16.15 8.22 3.43
C ARG A 184 -16.01 8.14 1.92
N ASP A 185 -14.81 7.88 1.41
CA ASP A 185 -14.58 8.01 -0.04
C ASP A 185 -15.01 6.73 -0.79
N GLN A 186 -15.12 5.60 -0.08
CA GLN A 186 -15.54 4.29 -0.62
C GLN A 186 -14.70 3.80 -1.82
N GLN A 187 -13.56 4.42 -2.09
CA GLN A 187 -12.61 4.03 -3.14
C GLN A 187 -11.58 3.03 -2.59
N ILE A 188 -12.07 1.85 -2.21
CA ILE A 188 -11.26 0.80 -1.59
C ILE A 188 -11.03 -0.36 -2.56
N TYR A 189 -9.78 -0.54 -2.94
CA TYR A 189 -9.35 -1.52 -3.93
C TYR A 189 -8.60 -2.68 -3.28
N SER A 190 -8.83 -3.90 -3.75
CA SER A 190 -8.04 -5.05 -3.32
C SER A 190 -6.70 -5.15 -4.07
N TYR A 191 -5.70 -5.67 -3.36
CA TYR A 191 -4.38 -5.98 -3.90
C TYR A 191 -4.26 -7.49 -4.18
N HIS A 192 -3.63 -7.83 -5.29
CA HIS A 192 -3.24 -9.22 -5.57
C HIS A 192 -2.24 -9.72 -4.53
N HIS A 193 -2.29 -11.02 -4.18
CA HIS A 193 -1.39 -11.60 -3.18
C HIS A 193 0.10 -11.53 -3.57
N ASP A 194 0.43 -11.58 -4.87
CA ASP A 194 1.81 -11.41 -5.36
C ASP A 194 2.31 -9.96 -5.35
N TYR A 195 1.45 -8.98 -5.06
CA TYR A 195 1.87 -7.58 -4.90
C TYR A 195 3.03 -7.45 -3.90
N PHE A 196 2.98 -8.21 -2.80
CA PHE A 196 3.98 -8.16 -1.73
C PHE A 196 5.34 -8.77 -2.12
N ARG A 197 5.45 -9.35 -3.33
CA ARG A 197 6.72 -9.88 -3.87
C ARG A 197 7.42 -8.88 -4.81
N LEU A 198 6.70 -7.84 -5.22
CA LEU A 198 7.21 -6.82 -6.14
C LEU A 198 8.26 -5.93 -5.48
N GLY A 199 9.17 -5.38 -6.30
CA GLY A 199 10.09 -4.33 -5.90
C GLY A 199 9.41 -2.96 -5.76
N LEU A 200 10.16 -1.95 -5.34
CA LEU A 200 9.62 -0.61 -5.02
C LEU A 200 8.94 0.05 -6.24
N ILE A 201 9.60 0.02 -7.40
CA ILE A 201 9.07 0.64 -8.63
C ILE A 201 7.91 -0.20 -9.18
N GLU A 202 8.05 -1.52 -9.20
CA GLU A 202 7.03 -2.45 -9.68
C GLU A 202 5.73 -2.27 -8.89
N ARG A 203 5.81 -2.12 -7.56
CA ARG A 203 4.66 -1.79 -6.71
C ARG A 203 4.00 -0.48 -7.10
N ARG A 204 4.82 0.56 -7.32
CA ARG A 204 4.29 1.87 -7.72
C ARG A 204 3.57 1.81 -9.06
N ILE A 205 4.12 1.09 -10.05
CA ILE A 205 3.46 0.89 -11.34
C ILE A 205 2.18 0.05 -11.19
N TYR A 206 2.22 -1.02 -10.38
CA TYR A 206 1.01 -1.81 -10.09
C TYR A 206 -0.10 -0.94 -9.49
N GLU A 207 0.22 -0.03 -8.58
CA GLU A 207 -0.77 0.85 -7.96
C GLU A 207 -1.37 1.85 -8.94
N ILE A 208 -0.54 2.46 -9.80
CA ILE A 208 -1.02 3.34 -10.88
C ILE A 208 -1.90 2.55 -11.86
N ALA A 209 -1.50 1.34 -12.23
CA ALA A 209 -2.31 0.47 -13.09
C ALA A 209 -3.66 0.16 -12.42
N ARG A 210 -3.64 -0.22 -11.14
CA ARG A 210 -4.84 -0.61 -10.39
C ARG A 210 -5.86 0.51 -10.30
N SER A 211 -5.42 1.77 -10.28
CA SER A 211 -6.27 2.93 -10.10
C SER A 211 -6.70 3.63 -11.40
N HIS A 212 -6.05 3.34 -12.53
CA HIS A 212 -6.34 3.95 -13.82
C HIS A 212 -6.90 2.97 -14.86
N CYS A 213 -6.78 1.66 -14.65
CA CYS A 213 -7.22 0.66 -15.65
C CYS A 213 -8.68 0.21 -15.51
N ASP A 214 -9.46 0.77 -14.58
CA ASP A 214 -10.87 0.36 -14.35
C ASP A 214 -11.77 0.58 -15.59
N GLU A 215 -11.47 1.58 -16.42
CA GLU A 215 -12.23 1.94 -17.63
C GLU A 215 -11.57 1.45 -18.93
N GLY A 216 -10.49 0.67 -18.83
CA GLY A 216 -9.72 0.17 -19.96
C GLY A 216 -8.22 0.48 -19.86
N PRO A 217 -7.44 0.20 -20.91
CA PRO A 217 -6.00 0.44 -20.89
C PRO A 217 -5.64 1.90 -20.62
N TYR A 218 -4.69 2.13 -19.71
CA TYR A 218 -4.14 3.44 -19.40
C TYR A 218 -2.85 3.67 -20.21
N ALA A 219 -2.97 4.45 -21.29
CA ALA A 219 -1.84 4.87 -22.12
C ALA A 219 -1.41 6.30 -21.77
N VAL A 220 -0.13 6.49 -21.48
CA VAL A 220 0.42 7.77 -20.99
C VAL A 220 1.83 8.00 -21.54
N PRO A 221 2.22 9.24 -21.85
CA PRO A 221 3.61 9.58 -22.15
C PRO A 221 4.57 9.17 -21.02
N LEU A 222 5.78 8.73 -21.38
CA LEU A 222 6.79 8.25 -20.43
C LEU A 222 7.16 9.29 -19.36
N ASP A 223 7.24 10.56 -19.74
CA ASP A 223 7.56 11.68 -18.86
C ASP A 223 6.43 11.97 -17.86
N GLU A 224 5.17 11.90 -18.31
CA GLU A 224 4.01 12.00 -17.43
C GLU A 224 3.94 10.83 -16.45
N LEU A 225 4.17 9.59 -16.91
CA LEU A 225 4.26 8.43 -16.02
C LEU A 225 5.42 8.57 -15.04
N TYR A 226 6.58 9.05 -15.49
CA TYR A 226 7.75 9.29 -14.65
C TYR A 226 7.43 10.28 -13.52
N ALA A 227 6.72 11.37 -13.83
CA ALA A 227 6.26 12.35 -12.85
C ALA A 227 5.24 11.74 -11.86
N ALA A 228 4.28 10.94 -12.35
CA ALA A 228 3.28 10.27 -11.50
C ALA A 228 3.90 9.20 -10.58
N VAL A 229 4.93 8.50 -11.04
CA VAL A 229 5.69 7.53 -10.24
C VAL A 229 6.47 8.22 -9.13
N GLY A 230 7.07 9.39 -9.41
CA GLY A 230 7.84 10.15 -8.43
C GLY A 230 9.22 9.56 -8.11
N THR A 231 9.78 8.76 -9.02
CA THR A 231 11.11 8.15 -8.83
C THR A 231 12.23 9.18 -9.03
N ARG A 232 13.28 9.07 -8.21
CA ARG A 232 14.52 9.87 -8.36
C ARG A 232 15.54 9.23 -9.31
N THR A 233 15.21 8.06 -9.87
CA THR A 233 16.06 7.36 -10.83
C THR A 233 16.08 8.12 -12.16
N ALA A 234 17.21 8.19 -12.86
CA ALA A 234 17.27 8.84 -14.18
C ALA A 234 16.23 8.23 -15.15
N ILE A 235 15.50 9.07 -15.90
CA ILE A 235 14.40 8.64 -16.78
C ILE A 235 14.79 7.52 -17.76
N ARG A 236 16.04 7.52 -18.27
CA ARG A 236 16.55 6.45 -19.13
C ARG A 236 16.60 5.10 -18.42
N LYS A 237 17.02 5.08 -17.15
CA LYS A 237 17.03 3.87 -16.33
C LYS A 237 15.61 3.44 -15.98
N PHE A 238 14.72 4.38 -15.71
CA PHE A 238 13.30 4.09 -15.51
C PHE A 238 12.65 3.45 -16.75
N LYS A 239 12.89 3.97 -17.96
CA LYS A 239 12.46 3.33 -19.22
C LYS A 239 13.00 1.90 -19.34
N ALA A 240 14.28 1.68 -19.02
CA ALA A 240 14.87 0.34 -19.00
C ALA A 240 14.15 -0.60 -18.02
N GLN A 241 13.82 -0.13 -16.81
CA GLN A 241 13.05 -0.93 -15.84
C GLN A 241 11.65 -1.27 -16.35
N LEU A 242 10.96 -0.34 -17.02
CA LEU A 242 9.64 -0.62 -17.61
C LEU A 242 9.72 -1.67 -18.72
N MET A 243 10.76 -1.62 -19.57
CA MET A 243 10.98 -2.63 -20.62
C MET A 243 11.30 -4.00 -20.01
N GLU A 244 12.06 -4.05 -18.92
CA GLU A 244 12.31 -5.29 -18.18
C GLU A 244 11.01 -5.85 -17.56
N MET A 245 10.15 -4.99 -17.01
CA MET A 245 8.83 -5.40 -16.50
C MET A 245 7.91 -5.94 -17.60
N GLU A 246 7.96 -5.35 -18.80
CA GLU A 246 7.26 -5.85 -19.98
C GLU A 246 7.78 -7.24 -20.38
N GLU A 247 9.09 -7.39 -20.53
CA GLU A 247 9.74 -8.65 -20.95
C GLU A 247 9.46 -9.79 -19.97
N GLN A 248 9.57 -9.51 -18.67
CA GLN A 248 9.35 -10.51 -17.62
C GLN A 248 7.86 -10.73 -17.29
N ASN A 249 6.96 -9.93 -17.86
CA ASN A 249 5.55 -9.88 -17.49
C ASN A 249 5.37 -9.81 -15.97
N ALA A 250 6.11 -8.90 -15.33
CA ALA A 250 6.39 -8.92 -13.89
C ALA A 250 5.20 -8.50 -13.01
N LEU A 251 4.25 -7.72 -13.54
CA LEU A 251 3.16 -7.17 -12.74
C LEU A 251 1.96 -8.14 -12.67
N PRO A 252 1.55 -8.61 -11.47
CA PRO A 252 0.36 -9.44 -11.36
C PRO A 252 -0.89 -8.68 -11.85
N GLN A 253 -1.82 -9.38 -12.49
CA GLN A 253 -3.07 -8.84 -13.06
C GLN A 253 -2.93 -7.77 -14.16
N TYR A 254 -1.74 -7.20 -14.36
CA TYR A 254 -1.52 -6.13 -15.33
C TYR A 254 -0.42 -6.50 -16.32
N THR A 255 -0.40 -5.80 -17.45
CA THR A 255 0.71 -5.80 -18.41
C THR A 255 1.24 -4.40 -18.56
N VAL A 256 2.56 -4.29 -18.75
CA VAL A 256 3.24 -3.04 -19.13
C VAL A 256 3.65 -3.17 -20.59
N THR A 257 3.47 -2.13 -21.37
CA THR A 257 3.89 -2.10 -22.77
C THR A 257 4.56 -0.77 -23.06
N VAL A 258 5.79 -0.80 -23.56
CA VAL A 258 6.57 0.40 -23.90
C VAL A 258 6.72 0.48 -25.42
N ARG A 259 6.19 1.53 -26.05
CA ARG A 259 6.25 1.71 -27.50
C ARG A 259 6.77 3.10 -27.83
N GLU A 260 7.55 3.18 -28.91
CA GLU A 260 7.95 4.46 -29.47
C GLU A 260 6.91 4.90 -30.49
N ASN A 261 6.28 6.05 -30.26
CA ASN A 261 5.38 6.64 -31.24
C ASN A 261 6.23 7.33 -32.32
N THR A 262 6.16 6.80 -33.54
CA THR A 262 6.85 7.34 -34.71
C THR A 262 5.92 8.13 -35.64
N GLU A 263 4.62 8.21 -35.34
CA GLU A 263 3.60 8.82 -36.21
C GLU A 263 3.46 10.34 -36.02
N GLY A 264 4.56 11.07 -36.16
CA GLY A 264 4.57 12.53 -36.32
C GLY A 264 4.57 12.94 -37.80
N THR A 265 3.42 13.38 -38.33
CA THR A 265 3.21 13.85 -39.70
C THR A 265 3.89 15.19 -40.09
N SER A 266 5.06 15.52 -39.52
CA SER A 266 5.73 16.80 -39.82
C SER A 266 7.25 16.69 -39.94
N LYS A 267 7.80 17.17 -41.08
CA LYS A 267 9.22 17.17 -41.50
C LYS A 267 10.17 18.10 -40.69
N ARG A 268 10.07 18.11 -39.37
CA ARG A 268 11.14 18.61 -38.49
C ARG A 268 11.35 17.56 -37.42
N ALA A 269 12.58 17.08 -37.28
CA ALA A 269 12.98 15.99 -36.38
C ALA A 269 12.29 16.13 -35.00
N LYS A 270 11.18 15.43 -34.81
CA LYS A 270 10.51 15.31 -33.52
C LYS A 270 11.15 14.14 -32.80
N ALA A 271 11.58 14.38 -31.57
CA ALA A 271 11.97 13.31 -30.67
C ALA A 271 10.83 12.27 -30.64
N SER A 272 11.17 10.99 -30.79
CA SER A 272 10.18 9.92 -30.64
C SER A 272 9.58 9.98 -29.24
N GLU A 273 8.25 10.13 -29.17
CA GLU A 273 7.54 10.16 -27.89
C GLU A 273 7.33 8.70 -27.45
N THR A 274 7.85 8.33 -26.28
CA THR A 274 7.65 6.97 -25.77
C THR A 274 6.32 6.94 -25.02
N ILE A 275 5.40 6.07 -25.45
CA ILE A 275 4.13 5.83 -24.79
C ILE A 275 4.24 4.54 -23.98
N VAL A 276 3.79 4.60 -22.73
CA VAL A 276 3.66 3.45 -21.84
C VAL A 276 2.19 3.13 -21.69
N THR A 277 1.81 1.88 -21.94
CA THR A 277 0.44 1.39 -21.75
C THR A 277 0.42 0.40 -20.61
N LEU A 278 -0.42 0.66 -19.61
CA LEU A 278 -0.79 -0.27 -18.56
C LEU A 278 -2.17 -0.84 -18.91
N ALA A 279 -2.35 -2.16 -18.82
CA ALA A 279 -3.64 -2.77 -19.11
C ALA A 279 -3.89 -3.94 -18.17
N GLU A 280 -5.16 -4.18 -17.83
CA GLU A 280 -5.55 -5.43 -17.17
C GLU A 280 -5.27 -6.61 -18.09
N ARG A 281 -4.71 -7.67 -17.51
CA ARG A 281 -4.57 -8.94 -18.21
C ARG A 281 -5.98 -9.43 -18.56
N PRO A 282 -6.17 -9.95 -19.79
CA PRO A 282 -7.38 -10.68 -20.11
C PRO A 282 -7.59 -11.75 -19.05
N ARG A 283 -8.79 -11.81 -18.44
CA ARG A 283 -9.14 -12.95 -17.61
C ARG A 283 -9.05 -14.18 -18.50
N GLU A 284 -8.11 -15.09 -18.23
CA GLU A 284 -8.18 -16.42 -18.81
C GLU A 284 -9.53 -16.99 -18.38
N LEU A 285 -10.46 -17.09 -19.33
CA LEU A 285 -11.66 -17.90 -19.13
C LEU A 285 -11.13 -19.31 -18.87
N VAL A 286 -11.26 -19.77 -17.64
CA VAL A 286 -11.10 -21.19 -17.33
C VAL A 286 -12.20 -21.89 -18.12
N THR A 287 -11.87 -22.38 -19.31
CA THR A 287 -12.72 -23.30 -20.03
C THR A 287 -12.77 -24.54 -19.17
N ILE A 288 -13.83 -24.69 -18.38
CA ILE A 288 -14.14 -25.93 -17.70
C ILE A 288 -14.37 -26.92 -18.84
N LEU A 289 -13.35 -27.71 -19.18
CA LEU A 289 -13.56 -28.87 -20.02
C LEU A 289 -14.61 -29.72 -19.32
N PRO A 290 -15.74 -30.06 -19.97
CA PRO A 290 -16.72 -30.95 -19.37
C PRO A 290 -16.00 -32.21 -18.89
N SER A 291 -16.27 -32.56 -17.64
CA SER A 291 -15.72 -33.74 -17.00
C SER A 291 -15.87 -34.94 -17.93
N VAL A 292 -14.84 -35.79 -18.00
CA VAL A 292 -14.82 -37.02 -18.81
C VAL A 292 -16.02 -37.94 -18.49
N TYR A 293 -16.72 -37.70 -17.38
CA TYR A 293 -17.98 -38.38 -17.03
C TYR A 293 -19.20 -38.00 -17.89
N GLU A 294 -19.22 -36.85 -18.57
CA GLU A 294 -20.34 -36.47 -19.44
C GLU A 294 -20.20 -37.02 -20.88
N ALA A 295 -19.00 -37.49 -21.27
CA ALA A 295 -18.75 -38.06 -22.60
C ALA A 295 -19.12 -39.55 -22.74
N ILE A 296 -19.60 -40.20 -21.66
CA ILE A 296 -20.00 -41.62 -21.67
C ILE A 296 -21.55 -41.77 -21.66
N ALA A 297 -22.28 -40.64 -21.61
CA ALA A 297 -23.75 -40.63 -21.60
C ALA A 297 -24.38 -40.20 -22.93
N ALA A 298 -23.69 -40.39 -24.07
CA ALA A 298 -24.20 -40.14 -25.41
C ALA A 298 -24.09 -41.40 -26.29
#